data_AF-A0A967I8N8-F1
#
_entry.id   AF-A0A967I8N8-F1
#
_cell.length_a   1.000
_cell.length_b   1.000
_cell.length_c   1.000
_cell.angle_alpha   90.00
_cell.angle_beta   90.00
_cell.angle_gamma   90.00
#
_symmetry.space_group_name_H-M   'P 1'
#
loop_
_entity.id
_entity.type
_entity.pdbx_description
1 polymer ?
#
loop_
_entity_poly.entity_id
_entity_poly.type
_entity_poly.pdbx_seq_one_letter_code
_entity_poly.pdbx_strand_id
1 'polypeptide(L)' 'MRNWDIFTEMDNLRREIDRAFTGFTLGNLREPGFLPGLETGRYPQLNFSEDEHNLYVEALVPGIDAENLELSVMR' A
#
# COMPACT_ATOMS: atom_id res chain seq x y z
N MET A 1 -41.96 8.41 -7.89
CA MET A 1 -41.41 7.51 -6.85
C MET A 1 -40.20 6.70 -7.37
N ARG A 2 -39.26 7.34 -8.10
CA ARG A 2 -38.08 6.66 -8.70
C ARG A 2 -36.73 7.21 -8.23
N ASN A 3 -36.75 8.39 -7.60
CA ASN A 3 -35.55 9.05 -7.06
C ASN A 3 -35.16 8.46 -5.70
N TRP A 4 -36.13 8.00 -4.90
CA TRP A 4 -35.90 7.35 -3.61
C TRP A 4 -35.09 6.05 -3.74
N ASP A 5 -35.24 5.34 -4.86
CA ASP A 5 -34.53 4.10 -5.17
C ASP A 5 -33.04 4.34 -5.46
N ILE A 6 -32.73 5.38 -6.24
CA ILE A 6 -31.35 5.74 -6.62
C ILE A 6 -30.54 6.17 -5.39
N PHE A 7 -31.12 6.97 -4.49
CA PHE A 7 -30.42 7.38 -3.27
C PHE A 7 -30.16 6.20 -2.32
N THR A 8 -31.09 5.25 -2.26
CA THR A 8 -30.93 4.01 -1.47
C THR A 8 -29.82 3.14 -2.05
N GLU A 9 -29.77 3.01 -3.38
CA GLU A 9 -28.74 2.24 -4.06
C GLU A 9 -27.35 2.86 -3.92
N MET A 10 -27.25 4.18 -3.93
CA MET A 10 -26.00 4.89 -3.65
C MET A 10 -25.53 4.73 -2.19
N ASP A 11 -26.46 4.67 -1.24
CA ASP A 11 -26.12 4.38 0.16
C ASP A 11 -25.64 2.93 0.34
N ASN A 12 -26.26 1.98 -0.36
CA ASN A 12 -25.84 0.58 -0.38
C ASN A 12 -24.44 0.42 -1.01
N LEU A 13 -24.21 1.04 -2.16
CA LEU A 13 -22.91 1.04 -2.83
C LEU A 13 -21.83 1.65 -1.94
N ARG A 14 -22.13 2.80 -1.31
CA ARG A 14 -21.23 3.44 -0.36
C ARG A 14 -20.88 2.50 0.79
N ARG A 15 -21.86 1.84 1.41
CA ARG A 15 -21.63 0.88 2.50
C ARG A 15 -20.82 -0.34 2.05
N GLU A 16 -20.93 -0.74 0.80
CA GLU A 16 -20.16 -1.85 0.24
C GLU A 16 -18.72 -1.46 -0.05
N ILE A 17 -18.49 -0.26 -0.61
CA ILE A 17 -17.17 0.37 -0.72
C ILE A 17 -16.56 0.51 0.68
N ASP A 18 -17.26 1.13 1.61
CA ASP A 18 -16.79 1.32 2.98
C ASP A 18 -16.44 -0.03 3.62
N ARG A 19 -17.24 -1.09 3.45
CA ARG A 19 -16.90 -2.45 3.96
C ARG A 19 -15.67 -3.06 3.28
N ALA A 20 -15.54 -2.91 1.96
CA ALA A 20 -14.40 -3.44 1.21
C ALA A 20 -13.07 -2.75 1.61
N PHE A 21 -13.12 -1.46 1.92
CA PHE A 21 -11.94 -0.67 2.29
C PHE A 21 -11.71 -0.58 3.80
N THR A 22 -12.70 -0.82 4.67
CA THR A 22 -12.54 -0.84 6.14
C THR A 22 -11.60 -1.96 6.59
N GLY A 23 -11.63 -3.12 5.92
CA GLY A 23 -10.68 -4.21 6.15
C GLY A 23 -9.27 -3.93 5.64
N PHE A 24 -9.14 -2.98 4.71
CA PHE A 24 -7.87 -2.59 4.13
C PHE A 24 -7.19 -1.48 4.94
N THR A 25 -7.89 -0.65 5.73
CA THR A 25 -7.37 0.70 6.06
C THR A 25 -6.95 1.00 7.51
N LEU A 26 -7.17 0.15 8.53
CA LEU A 26 -7.14 0.66 9.91
C LEU A 26 -6.26 -0.04 10.96
N GLY A 27 -5.16 -0.70 10.60
CA GLY A 27 -4.21 -1.09 11.65
C GLY A 27 -2.83 -1.58 11.23
N ASN A 28 -2.70 -2.21 10.06
CA ASN A 28 -1.46 -2.90 9.67
C ASN A 28 -0.91 -2.51 8.29
N LEU A 29 -1.40 -1.43 7.67
CA LEU A 29 -0.85 -0.89 6.42
C LEU A 29 0.42 -0.03 6.60
N ARG A 30 1.05 -0.05 7.78
CA ARG A 30 2.22 0.82 8.04
C ARG A 30 3.41 0.52 7.13
N GLU A 31 3.43 -0.65 6.51
CA GLU A 31 4.42 -0.99 5.49
C GLU A 31 3.62 -1.54 4.29
N PRO A 32 3.82 -1.04 3.06
CA PRO A 32 3.42 -1.79 1.89
C PRO A 32 4.19 -3.10 1.97
N GLY A 33 3.60 -4.19 2.45
CA GLY A 33 4.26 -5.50 2.34
C GLY A 33 4.58 -5.72 0.86
N PHE A 34 5.78 -6.20 0.51
CA PHE A 34 6.19 -6.45 -0.88
C PHE A 34 5.13 -7.30 -1.59
N LEU A 35 4.17 -6.64 -2.24
CA LEU A 35 2.97 -7.30 -2.72
C LEU A 35 3.40 -8.16 -3.91
N PRO A 36 2.94 -9.42 -4.00
CA PRO A 36 3.18 -10.24 -5.17
C PRO A 36 2.40 -9.65 -6.36
N GLY A 37 2.98 -8.66 -7.02
CA GLY A 37 2.50 -8.11 -8.29
C GLY A 37 2.89 -8.99 -9.47
N LEU A 38 2.60 -8.53 -10.70
CA LEU A 38 3.00 -9.18 -11.96
C LEU A 38 4.53 -9.35 -12.10
N GLU A 39 5.32 -8.66 -11.27
CA GLU A 39 6.79 -8.65 -11.21
C GLU A 39 7.32 -9.57 -10.09
N THR A 40 6.67 -10.71 -9.83
CA THR A 40 7.19 -11.70 -8.86
C THR A 40 8.56 -12.21 -9.30
N GLY A 41 9.61 -11.80 -8.61
CA GLY A 41 10.99 -12.27 -8.82
C GLY A 41 11.98 -11.24 -9.37
N ARG A 42 11.58 -9.99 -9.65
CA ARG A 42 12.53 -8.93 -9.97
C ARG A 42 13.00 -8.24 -8.68
N TYR A 43 14.29 -8.38 -8.36
CA TYR A 43 14.93 -7.73 -7.23
C TYR A 43 15.88 -6.62 -7.68
N PRO A 44 16.11 -5.58 -6.86
CA PRO A 44 15.46 -5.34 -5.57
C PRO A 44 14.01 -4.91 -5.75
N GLN A 45 13.12 -5.37 -4.86
CA GLN A 45 11.79 -4.77 -4.78
C GLN A 45 11.89 -3.56 -3.86
N LEU A 46 11.31 -2.43 -4.26
CA LEU A 46 11.37 -1.18 -3.52
C LEU A 46 9.97 -0.73 -3.13
N ASN A 47 9.81 -0.34 -1.87
CA ASN A 47 8.62 0.35 -1.38
C ASN A 47 8.99 1.75 -0.90
N PHE A 48 8.06 2.67 -1.11
CA PHE A 48 8.19 4.06 -0.70
C PHE A 48 6.95 4.43 0.11
N SER A 49 7.15 5.05 1.26
CA SER A 49 6.07 5.65 2.05
C SER A 49 6.55 6.98 2.62
N GLU A 50 5.62 7.90 2.86
CA GLU A 50 5.93 9.20 3.46
C GLU A 50 4.98 9.50 4.63
N ASP A 51 5.48 10.26 5.59
CA ASP A 51 4.66 10.96 6.59
C ASP A 51 4.88 12.48 6.48
N GLU A 52 4.32 13.28 7.39
CA GLU A 52 4.45 14.75 7.37
C GLU A 52 5.89 15.27 7.28
N HIS A 53 6.88 14.49 7.71
CA HIS A 53 8.27 14.94 7.87
C HIS A 53 9.33 13.98 7.31
N ASN A 54 8.97 12.75 6.95
CA ASN A 54 9.93 11.70 6.61
C ASN A 54 9.52 10.94 5.34
N LEU A 55 10.53 10.54 4.59
CA LEU A 55 10.43 9.57 3.49
C LEU A 55 11.06 8.25 3.96
N TYR A 56 10.28 7.18 3.90
CA TYR A 56 10.73 5.82 4.19
C TYR A 56 10.94 5.08 2.87
N VAL A 57 12.10 4.45 2.75
CA VAL A 57 12.48 3.64 1.58
C VAL A 57 12.84 2.26 2.09
N GLU A 58 12.11 1.25 1.63
CA GLU A 58 12.34 -0.14 1.97
C GLU A 58 12.78 -0.91 0.73
N ALA A 59 13.82 -1.73 0.86
CA ALA A 59 14.34 -2.54 -0.23
C ALA A 59 14.42 -4.02 0.19
N LEU A 60 13.70 -4.89 -0.52
CA LEU A 60 13.84 -6.33 -0.36
C LEU A 60 14.95 -6.82 -1.29
N VAL A 61 16.04 -7.29 -0.69
CA VAL A 61 17.20 -7.80 -1.42
C VAL A 61 17.65 -9.14 -0.82
N PRO A 62 17.08 -10.27 -1.27
CA PRO A 62 17.41 -11.58 -0.73
C PRO A 62 18.82 -12.01 -1.16
N GLY A 63 19.54 -12.66 -0.25
CA GLY A 63 20.85 -13.25 -0.55
C GLY A 63 22.03 -12.26 -0.56
N ILE A 64 21.82 -11.03 -0.08
CA ILE A 64 22.90 -10.07 0.20
C ILE A 64 22.99 -9.87 1.71
N ASP A 65 24.20 -9.98 2.25
CA ASP A 65 24.46 -9.68 3.65
C ASP A 65 24.49 -8.16 3.88
N ALA A 66 23.97 -7.71 5.01
CA ALA A 66 23.86 -6.28 5.33
C ALA A 66 25.20 -5.53 5.29
N GLU A 67 26.31 -6.21 5.60
CA GLU A 67 27.67 -5.65 5.54
C GLU A 67 28.15 -5.30 4.12
N ASN A 68 27.52 -5.89 3.09
CA ASN A 68 27.82 -5.63 1.69
C ASN A 68 26.87 -4.60 1.06
N LEU A 69 25.92 -4.04 1.84
CA LEU A 69 24.95 -3.07 1.37
C LEU A 69 25.46 -1.64 1.58
N GLU A 70 25.57 -0.86 0.51
CA GLU A 70 25.90 0.57 0.57
C GLU A 70 24.65 1.42 0.29
N LEU A 71 24.37 2.37 1.18
CA LEU A 71 23.26 3.33 1.07
C LEU A 71 23.83 4.74 0.97
N SER A 72 23.62 5.41 -0.16
CA SER A 72 24.06 6.79 -0.40
C SER A 72 22.88 7.70 -0.71
N VAL A 73 22.83 8.86 -0.06
CA VAL A 73 21.86 9.92 -0.36
C VAL A 73 22.58 11.06 -1.06
N MET A 74 22.17 11.39 -2.28
CA MET A 74 22.71 12.50 -3.06
C MET A 74 21.81 13.73 -2.94
N ARG A 75 22.41 14.93 -2.98
CA ARG A 75 21.72 16.22 -2.93
C ARG A 75 21.57 16.81 -4.33
#